data_AF-A0A965UYR5-F1
#
_entry.id   AF-A0A965UYR5-F1
#
_cell.length_a   1.000
_cell.length_b   1.000
_cell.length_c   1.000
_cell.angle_alpha   90.00
_cell.angle_beta   90.00
_cell.angle_gamma   90.00
#
_symmetry.space_group_name_H-M   'P 1'
#
loop_
_entity.id
_entity.type
_entity.pdbx_description
1 polymer ?
#
loop_
_entity_poly.entity_id
_entity_poly.type
_entity_poly.pdbx_seq_one_letter_code
_entity_poly.pdbx_strand_id
1 'polypeptide(L)'
;MKLVILDRDGTINADRDDYVKSSAEWLPLPGALEAIARLNQAGWHVVVATNQSGIGRGLFDMETLNAMHSKMHSLLAAVGGRVDAVFFCPHTPADACDCRKPAAGLFHRIGERYGIDLRFWESVCRFWGPSICPRVKARAWCCWSSTSPRWRLFCCPR
;
A
#
# COMPACT_ATOMS: atom_id res chain seq x y z
N MET A 1 -6.14 11.94 14.02
CA MET A 1 -6.45 10.82 13.11
C MET A 1 -5.20 10.00 12.89
N LYS A 2 -5.25 8.67 12.92
CA LYS A 2 -4.10 7.80 12.65
C LYS A 2 -4.21 7.28 11.21
N LEU A 3 -3.24 7.60 10.36
CA LEU A 3 -3.23 7.23 8.95
C LEU A 3 -1.99 6.38 8.66
N VAL A 4 -2.16 5.31 7.89
CA VAL A 4 -1.06 4.51 7.35
C VAL A 4 -1.21 4.41 5.84
N ILE A 5 -0.12 4.67 5.11
CA ILE A 5 -0.09 4.63 3.65
C ILE A 5 0.76 3.43 3.24
N LEU A 6 0.14 2.50 2.52
CA LEU A 6 0.75 1.24 2.09
C LEU A 6 0.93 1.23 0.57
N ASP A 7 2.00 0.58 0.11
CA ASP A 7 2.06 0.18 -1.30
C ASP A 7 1.17 -1.04 -1.55
N ARG A 8 0.84 -1.30 -2.82
CA ARG A 8 0.03 -2.45 -3.22
C ARG A 8 0.94 -3.64 -3.56
N ASP A 9 1.68 -3.50 -4.65
CA ASP A 9 2.54 -4.55 -5.21
C ASP A 9 3.81 -4.72 -4.34
N GLY A 10 4.13 -5.98 -4.00
CA GLY A 10 5.22 -6.33 -3.07
C GLY A 10 4.94 -6.05 -1.60
N THR A 11 3.74 -5.57 -1.26
CA THR A 11 3.38 -5.15 0.10
C THR A 11 2.08 -5.78 0.58
N ILE A 12 1.00 -5.60 -0.18
CA ILE A 12 -0.29 -6.26 0.07
C ILE A 12 -0.40 -7.52 -0.79
N ASN A 13 -0.04 -7.43 -2.06
CA ASN A 13 0.03 -8.56 -2.98
C ASN A 13 1.47 -8.86 -3.39
N ALA A 14 1.69 -10.07 -3.89
CA ALA A 14 2.97 -10.46 -4.48
C ALA A 14 3.32 -9.50 -5.65
N ASP A 15 4.56 -9.03 -5.66
CA ASP A 15 5.11 -8.29 -6.79
C ASP A 15 5.40 -9.24 -7.95
N ARG A 16 5.27 -8.76 -9.18
CA ARG A 16 5.53 -9.54 -10.38
C ARG A 16 6.25 -8.68 -11.42
N ASP A 17 7.32 -9.23 -11.97
CA ASP A 17 8.12 -8.57 -13.01
C ASP A 17 7.29 -8.30 -14.29
N ASP A 18 6.27 -9.12 -14.55
CA ASP A 18 5.40 -9.03 -15.71
C ASP A 18 4.10 -8.23 -15.49
N TYR A 19 4.02 -7.51 -14.37
CA TYR A 19 2.83 -6.80 -13.87
C TYR A 19 1.68 -7.73 -13.49
N VAL A 20 0.90 -7.33 -12.49
CA VAL A 20 -0.38 -7.99 -12.17
C VAL A 20 -1.42 -7.48 -13.18
N LYS A 21 -1.75 -8.32 -14.16
CA LYS A 21 -2.63 -7.97 -15.30
C LYS A 21 -4.06 -8.43 -15.13
N SER A 22 -4.35 -9.22 -14.10
CA SER A 22 -5.71 -9.71 -13.83
C SER A 22 -6.00 -9.89 -12.34
N SER A 23 -7.28 -9.93 -12.01
CA SER A 23 -7.73 -10.26 -10.65
C SER A 23 -7.30 -11.65 -10.21
N ALA A 24 -7.13 -12.61 -11.13
CA ALA A 24 -6.62 -13.95 -10.82
C ALA A 24 -5.16 -13.93 -10.37
N GLU A 25 -4.33 -13.10 -11.01
CA GLU A 25 -2.91 -12.92 -10.68
C GLU A 25 -2.69 -12.12 -9.39
N TRP A 26 -3.70 -11.37 -8.94
CA TRP A 26 -3.65 -10.66 -7.67
C TRP A 26 -3.72 -11.65 -6.51
N LEU A 27 -2.57 -11.99 -5.94
CA LEU A 27 -2.42 -12.90 -4.81
C LEU A 27 -1.93 -12.15 -3.58
N PRO A 28 -2.69 -12.15 -2.47
CA PRO A 28 -2.27 -11.48 -1.24
C PRO A 28 -1.04 -12.16 -0.67
N LEU A 29 -0.11 -11.37 -0.13
CA LEU A 29 1.00 -11.90 0.64
C LEU A 29 0.46 -12.54 1.92
N PRO A 30 1.05 -13.67 2.38
CA PRO A 30 0.60 -14.30 3.61
C PRO A 30 0.63 -13.30 4.77
N GLY A 31 -0.49 -13.11 5.46
CA GLY A 31 -0.57 -12.25 6.65
C GLY A 31 -0.69 -10.75 6.39
N ALA A 32 -0.65 -10.31 5.13
CA ALA A 32 -0.79 -8.89 4.81
C ALA A 32 -2.20 -8.39 5.10
N LEU A 33 -3.22 -9.18 4.73
CA LEU A 33 -4.62 -8.84 4.95
C LEU A 33 -4.97 -8.80 6.44
N GLU A 34 -4.47 -9.76 7.21
CA GLU A 34 -4.65 -9.83 8.65
C GLU A 34 -3.94 -8.67 9.36
N ALA A 35 -2.79 -8.23 8.85
CA ALA A 35 -2.11 -7.06 9.38
C ALA A 35 -2.91 -5.77 9.13
N ILE A 36 -3.52 -5.61 7.95
CA ILE A 36 -4.45 -4.51 7.66
C ILE A 36 -5.65 -4.55 8.60
N ALA A 37 -6.24 -5.73 8.83
CA ALA A 37 -7.33 -5.90 9.77
C ALA A 37 -6.95 -5.45 11.20
N ARG A 38 -5.76 -5.83 11.66
CA ARG A 38 -5.25 -5.41 12.98
C ARG A 38 -5.01 -3.90 13.07
N LEU A 39 -4.48 -3.28 12.02
CA LEU A 39 -4.30 -1.83 11.96
C LEU A 39 -5.65 -1.12 12.11
N ASN A 40 -6.68 -1.62 11.43
CA ASN A 40 -8.01 -1.04 11.49
C ASN A 40 -8.65 -1.21 12.86
N GLN A 41 -8.49 -2.38 13.49
CA GLN A 41 -8.94 -2.64 14.86
C GLN A 41 -8.23 -1.72 15.87
N ALA A 42 -6.97 -1.37 15.62
CA ALA A 42 -6.20 -0.40 16.41
C ALA A 42 -6.56 1.08 16.11
N GLY A 43 -7.57 1.32 15.26
CA GLY A 43 -8.08 2.65 14.92
C GLY A 43 -7.23 3.39 13.87
N TRP A 44 -6.44 2.67 13.07
CA TRP A 44 -5.73 3.25 11.92
C TRP A 44 -6.61 3.26 10.69
N HIS A 45 -6.48 4.32 9.91
CA HIS A 45 -7.01 4.44 8.56
C HIS A 45 -5.97 3.96 7.58
N VAL A 46 -6.28 2.91 6.82
CA VAL A 46 -5.37 2.31 5.85
C VAL A 46 -5.69 2.85 4.47
N VAL A 47 -4.69 3.50 3.86
CA VAL A 47 -4.76 4.04 2.51
C VAL A 47 -3.70 3.38 1.64
N VAL A 48 -4.05 3.05 0.41
CA VAL A 48 -3.12 2.46 -0.55
C VAL A 48 -2.66 3.53 -1.53
N ALA A 49 -1.35 3.61 -1.78
CA ALA A 49 -0.75 4.46 -2.80
C ALA A 49 0.11 3.59 -3.71
N THR A 50 -0.20 3.48 -5.01
CA THR A 50 0.49 2.54 -5.92
C THR A 50 0.76 3.12 -7.32
N ASN A 51 1.86 2.68 -7.95
CA ASN A 51 2.16 3.03 -9.34
C ASN A 51 1.59 1.94 -10.26
N GLN A 52 0.58 2.26 -11.07
CA GLN A 52 -0.06 1.32 -12.00
C GLN A 52 0.25 1.71 -13.46
N SER A 53 1.54 1.74 -13.80
CA SER A 53 1.97 2.07 -15.17
C SER A 53 1.55 1.05 -16.23
N GLY A 54 1.01 -0.10 -15.82
CA GLY A 54 0.40 -1.04 -16.76
C GLY A 54 -0.76 -0.44 -17.55
N ILE A 55 -1.48 0.53 -16.97
CA ILE A 55 -2.56 1.26 -17.65
C ILE A 55 -1.99 2.15 -18.77
N GLY A 56 -1.03 3.02 -18.44
CA GLY A 56 -0.38 3.88 -19.45
C GLY A 56 0.41 3.10 -20.51
N ARG A 57 0.77 1.85 -20.23
CA ARG A 57 1.41 0.93 -21.20
C ARG A 57 0.41 0.11 -22.01
N GLY A 58 -0.90 0.20 -21.73
CA GLY A 58 -1.93 -0.60 -22.41
C GLY A 58 -1.92 -2.08 -22.08
N LEU A 59 -1.32 -2.49 -20.95
CA LEU A 59 -1.27 -3.89 -20.51
C LEU A 59 -2.61 -4.37 -19.92
N PHE A 60 -3.36 -3.47 -19.30
CA PHE A 60 -4.70 -3.70 -18.79
C PHE A 60 -5.45 -2.37 -18.68
N ASP A 61 -6.78 -2.43 -18.61
CA ASP A 61 -7.66 -1.27 -18.56
C ASP A 61 -8.13 -0.93 -17.12
N MET A 62 -8.88 0.16 -17.01
CA MET A 62 -9.47 0.61 -15.75
C MET A 62 -10.47 -0.40 -15.17
N GLU A 63 -11.19 -1.13 -16.02
CA GLU A 63 -12.14 -2.16 -15.59
C GLU A 63 -11.41 -3.32 -14.88
N THR A 64 -10.31 -3.78 -15.47
CA THR A 64 -9.46 -4.81 -14.88
C THR A 64 -8.84 -4.34 -13.57
N LEU A 65 -8.41 -3.08 -13.47
CA LEU A 65 -7.94 -2.49 -12.21
C LEU A 65 -9.04 -2.48 -11.14
N ASN A 66 -10.26 -2.08 -11.51
CA ASN A 66 -11.40 -2.08 -10.59
C ASN A 66 -11.76 -3.50 -10.13
N ALA A 67 -11.66 -4.51 -10.99
CA ALA A 67 -11.85 -5.90 -10.62
C ALA A 67 -10.79 -6.38 -9.61
N MET A 68 -9.53 -5.98 -9.78
CA MET A 68 -8.46 -6.25 -8.81
C MET A 68 -8.74 -5.59 -7.46
N HIS A 69 -9.12 -4.31 -7.45
CA HIS A 69 -9.48 -3.62 -6.21
C HIS A 69 -10.70 -4.24 -5.54
N SER A 70 -11.71 -4.64 -6.31
CA SER A 70 -12.90 -5.32 -5.79
C SER A 70 -12.54 -6.64 -5.11
N LYS A 71 -11.68 -7.45 -5.74
CA LYS A 71 -11.14 -8.67 -5.12
C LYS A 71 -10.41 -8.37 -3.81
N MET A 72 -9.55 -7.36 -3.80
CA MET A 72 -8.82 -6.94 -2.59
C MET A 72 -9.79 -6.55 -1.47
N HIS A 73 -10.81 -5.73 -1.76
CA HIS A 73 -11.81 -5.33 -0.77
C HIS A 73 -12.61 -6.52 -0.23
N SER A 74 -13.03 -7.45 -1.08
CA SER A 74 -13.74 -8.66 -0.65
C SER A 74 -12.89 -9.54 0.27
N LEU A 75 -11.61 -9.74 -0.07
CA LEU A 75 -10.69 -10.52 0.75
C LEU A 75 -10.37 -9.84 2.09
N LEU A 76 -10.24 -8.52 2.08
CA LEU A 76 -10.07 -7.74 3.31
C LEU A 76 -11.31 -7.82 4.21
N ALA A 77 -12.50 -7.68 3.64
CA ALA A 77 -13.75 -7.76 4.38
C ALA A 77 -13.90 -9.11 5.08
N ALA A 78 -13.48 -10.21 4.43
CA ALA A 78 -13.50 -11.55 5.01
C ALA A 78 -12.65 -11.69 6.29
N VAL A 79 -11.59 -10.89 6.44
CA VAL A 79 -10.72 -10.88 7.62
C VAL A 79 -11.01 -9.71 8.57
N GLY A 80 -12.07 -8.94 8.34
CA GLY A 80 -12.40 -7.74 9.11
C GLY A 80 -11.48 -6.54 8.85
N GLY A 81 -10.73 -6.58 7.75
CA GLY A 81 -9.94 -5.48 7.22
C GLY A 81 -10.75 -4.60 6.27
N ARG A 82 -10.27 -3.37 6.11
CA ARG A 82 -10.79 -2.37 5.17
C ARG A 82 -9.66 -1.47 4.69
N VAL A 83 -9.76 -1.02 3.45
CA VAL A 83 -8.89 0.04 2.90
C VAL A 83 -9.82 1.22 2.64
N ASP A 84 -9.50 2.36 3.23
CA ASP A 84 -10.38 3.53 3.18
C ASP A 84 -10.32 4.24 1.82
N ALA A 85 -9.14 4.23 1.18
CA ALA A 85 -8.95 4.79 -0.16
C ALA A 85 -7.78 4.14 -0.88
N VAL A 86 -7.87 4.05 -2.21
CA VAL A 86 -6.79 3.60 -3.09
C VAL A 86 -6.45 4.74 -4.05
N PHE A 87 -5.24 5.25 -3.95
CA PHE A 87 -4.66 6.22 -4.85
C PHE A 87 -3.68 5.50 -5.77
N PHE A 88 -3.81 5.71 -7.08
CA PHE A 88 -2.91 5.13 -8.06
C PHE A 88 -2.51 6.13 -9.12
N CYS A 89 -1.31 5.96 -9.66
CA CYS A 89 -0.82 6.74 -10.79
C CYS A 89 -0.77 5.83 -12.03
N PRO A 90 -1.58 6.09 -13.08
CA PRO A 90 -1.64 5.24 -14.28
C PRO A 90 -0.49 5.51 -15.27
N HIS A 91 0.26 6.59 -15.06
CA HIS A 91 1.25 7.10 -16.01
C HIS A 91 2.53 6.25 -16.08
N THR A 92 3.14 6.28 -17.26
CA THR A 92 4.45 5.71 -17.54
C THR A 92 5.58 6.62 -17.04
N PRO A 93 6.84 6.12 -16.97
CA PRO A 93 7.99 6.98 -16.66
C PRO A 93 8.20 8.14 -17.66
N ALA A 94 7.73 7.99 -18.91
CA ALA A 94 7.91 8.98 -19.96
C ALA A 94 6.99 10.19 -19.81
N ASP A 95 5.85 10.03 -19.13
CA ASP A 95 4.82 11.08 -19.00
C ASP A 95 5.22 12.19 -18.00
N ALA A 96 6.37 12.07 -17.33
CA ALA A 96 6.94 13.06 -16.40
C ALA A 96 5.91 13.66 -15.42
N CYS A 97 4.98 12.84 -14.91
CA CYS A 97 3.90 13.32 -14.05
C CYS A 97 4.33 13.45 -12.57
N ASP A 98 3.68 14.37 -11.86
CA ASP A 98 3.95 14.61 -10.44
C ASP A 98 3.35 13.54 -9.51
N CYS A 99 2.51 12.62 -10.04
CA CYS A 99 1.91 11.55 -9.22
C CYS A 99 2.77 10.30 -9.10
N ARG A 100 3.70 10.06 -10.04
CA ARG A 100 4.41 8.78 -10.07
C ARG A 100 5.46 8.76 -8.97
N LYS A 101 5.40 7.79 -8.05
CA LYS A 101 6.45 7.60 -7.04
C LYS A 101 7.81 7.42 -7.74
N PRO A 102 8.88 8.15 -7.33
CA PRO A 102 9.08 8.78 -6.01
C PRO A 102 8.51 10.20 -5.83
N ALA A 103 7.81 10.78 -6.80
CA ALA A 103 7.21 12.10 -6.63
C ALA A 103 6.11 12.11 -5.54
N ALA A 104 5.95 13.26 -4.87
CA ALA A 104 5.07 13.42 -3.72
C ALA A 104 3.58 13.59 -4.07
N GLY A 105 3.21 13.67 -5.36
CA GLY A 105 1.85 14.06 -5.78
C GLY A 105 0.75 13.13 -5.28
N LEU A 106 0.98 11.81 -5.16
CA LEU A 106 0.00 10.90 -4.55
C LEU A 106 -0.20 11.20 -3.05
N PHE A 107 0.89 11.50 -2.34
CA PHE A 107 0.82 11.84 -0.91
C PHE A 107 0.12 13.18 -0.69
N HIS A 108 0.35 14.17 -1.55
CA HIS A 108 -0.39 15.45 -1.48
C HIS A 108 -1.90 15.24 -1.62
N ARG A 109 -2.35 14.43 -2.59
CA ARG A 109 -3.78 14.11 -2.76
C ARG A 109 -4.36 13.38 -1.56
N ILE A 110 -3.60 12.47 -0.93
CA ILE A 110 -4.01 11.81 0.31
C ILE A 110 -4.16 12.86 1.42
N GLY A 111 -3.18 13.75 1.56
CA GLY A 111 -3.20 14.81 2.56
C GLY A 111 -4.41 15.73 2.41
N GLU A 112 -4.68 16.18 1.20
CA GLU A 112 -5.86 16.99 0.86
C GLU A 112 -7.17 16.25 1.18
N ARG A 113 -7.30 14.99 0.79
CA ARG A 113 -8.51 14.19 1.00
C ARG A 113 -8.87 14.00 2.48
N TYR A 114 -7.84 13.89 3.32
CA TYR A 114 -7.97 13.62 4.75
C TYR A 114 -7.75 14.88 5.62
N GLY A 115 -7.47 16.04 5.01
CA GLY A 115 -7.15 17.28 5.73
C GLY A 115 -5.89 17.17 6.59
N ILE A 116 -4.93 16.32 6.21
CA ILE A 116 -3.66 16.12 6.92
C ILE A 116 -2.54 16.77 6.12
N ASP A 117 -1.71 17.54 6.80
CA ASP A 117 -0.48 18.04 6.22
C ASP A 117 0.57 16.92 6.12
N LEU A 118 0.69 16.35 4.92
CA LEU A 118 1.68 15.33 4.59
C LEU A 118 2.97 15.93 3.99
N ARG A 119 3.17 17.26 4.04
CA ARG A 119 4.39 17.92 3.54
C ARG A 119 5.69 17.42 4.20
N PHE A 120 5.58 16.76 5.35
CA PHE A 120 6.70 16.14 6.09
C PHE A 120 6.63 14.61 6.13
N TRP A 121 5.73 13.98 5.37
CA TRP A 121 5.47 12.55 5.43
C TRP A 121 6.12 11.79 4.26
N GLU A 122 7.33 11.31 4.48
CA GLU A 122 7.94 10.29 3.63
C GLU A 122 7.97 8.95 4.39
N SER A 123 6.81 8.34 4.63
CA SER A 123 6.79 6.94 5.09
C SER A 123 5.96 6.07 4.14
N VAL A 124 6.66 5.37 3.24
CA VAL A 124 6.12 4.19 2.57
C VAL A 124 6.46 3.00 3.47
N CYS A 125 5.44 2.39 4.07
CA CYS A 125 5.64 1.16 4.82
C CYS A 125 5.70 -0.02 3.84
N ARG A 126 6.85 -0.70 3.77
CA ARG A 126 7.00 -1.96 3.03
C ARG A 126 6.74 -3.12 3.98
N PHE A 127 5.90 -4.06 3.55
CA PHE A 127 5.68 -5.30 4.29
C PHE A 127 6.95 -6.15 4.22
N TRP A 128 7.47 -6.58 5.36
CA TRP A 128 8.55 -7.55 5.41
C TRP A 128 8.06 -8.78 6.18
N GLY A 129 8.29 -9.95 5.58
CA GLY A 129 7.90 -11.24 6.14
C GLY A 129 8.53 -11.52 7.52
N PRO A 130 8.24 -12.70 8.11
CA PRO A 130 8.53 -13.02 9.52
C PRO A 130 10.02 -13.02 9.93
N SER A 131 10.96 -12.83 9.00
CA SER A 131 12.39 -13.06 9.20
C SER A 131 13.17 -11.90 9.84
N ILE A 132 12.56 -10.73 10.07
CA ILE A 132 13.31 -9.50 10.43
C ILE A 132 13.05 -8.96 11.85
N CYS A 133 12.04 -9.45 12.58
CA CYS A 133 11.82 -9.04 13.98
C CYS A 133 12.39 -10.14 14.93
N PRO A 134 13.69 -10.12 15.32
CA PRO A 134 14.29 -11.18 16.17
C PRO A 134 13.70 -11.24 17.59
N ARG A 135 12.95 -10.22 18.01
CA ARG A 135 12.46 -10.08 19.38
C ARG A 135 11.00 -10.50 19.56
N VAL A 136 10.25 -10.64 18.47
CA VAL A 136 8.84 -11.02 18.49
C VAL A 136 8.61 -11.85 17.24
N LYS A 137 8.28 -13.14 17.37
CA LYS A 137 7.80 -13.97 16.25
C LYS A 137 6.49 -13.36 15.70
N ALA A 138 6.58 -12.29 14.93
CA ALA A 138 5.48 -11.46 14.45
C ALA A 138 5.82 -10.88 13.07
N ARG A 139 4.81 -10.78 12.20
CA ARG A 139 4.92 -10.14 10.89
C ARG A 139 5.06 -8.63 11.11
N ALA A 140 6.01 -7.98 10.43
CA ALA A 140 6.38 -6.59 10.71
C ALA A 140 6.30 -5.69 9.48
N TRP A 141 5.95 -4.43 9.71
CA TRP A 141 6.01 -3.38 8.71
C TRP A 141 7.21 -2.49 9.02
N CYS A 142 8.11 -2.30 8.06
CA CYS A 142 9.20 -1.33 8.21
C CYS A 142 8.73 -0.02 7.58
N CYS A 143 8.52 1.00 8.40
CA CYS A 143 8.20 2.34 7.95
C CYS A 143 9.46 3.20 8.07
N TRP A 144 9.91 3.76 6.95
CA TRP A 144 10.97 4.77 6.93
C TRP A 144 10.35 6.14 7.28
N SER A 145 11.04 7.02 8.02
CA SER A 145 10.57 8.40 8.27
C SER A 145 11.74 9.37 8.25
N SER A 146 11.61 10.49 7.53
CA SER A 146 12.66 11.52 7.45
C SER A 146 12.96 12.25 8.75
N THR A 147 12.06 12.20 9.75
CA THR A 147 12.26 12.77 11.10
C THR A 147 13.12 11.89 12.03
N SER A 148 13.58 10.72 11.56
CA SER A 148 14.40 9.80 12.33
C SER A 148 15.22 8.94 11.34
N PRO A 149 16.55 9.07 11.24
CA PRO A 149 17.38 8.33 10.26
C PRO A 149 17.52 6.83 10.58
N ARG A 150 16.61 6.27 11.40
CA ARG A 150 16.49 4.85 11.72
C ARG A 150 15.19 4.30 11.18
N TRP A 151 15.28 3.20 10.44
CA TRP A 151 14.17 2.31 10.13
C TRP A 151 13.39 1.99 11.41
N ARG A 152 12.10 2.35 11.48
CA ARG A 152 11.23 1.93 12.58
C ARG A 152 10.45 0.70 12.15
N LEU A 153 10.82 -0.44 12.74
CA LEU A 153 9.97 -1.63 12.75
C LEU A 153 8.69 -1.32 13.52
N PHE A 154 7.58 -1.19 12.81
CA PHE A 154 6.26 -1.39 13.38
C PHE A 154 6.02 -2.90 13.44
N CYS A 155 6.55 -3.56 14.47
CA CYS A 155 6.13 -4.92 14.81
C CYS A 155 4.74 -4.80 15.45
N CYS A 156 3.72 -5.37 14.80
CA CYS A 156 2.37 -5.46 15.37
C CYS A 156 2.48 -6.24 16.69
N PRO A 157 2.08 -5.66 17.84
CA PRO A 157 2.00 -6.42 19.08
C PRO A 157 1.03 -7.59 18.90
N ARG A 158 1.29 -8.69 19.61
CA ARG A 158 0.33 -9.81 19.69
C ARG A 158 -0.98 -9.34 20.28
#